data_AF-A0A2S4YMG3-F1
#
_entry.id   AF-A0A2S4YMG3-F1
#
_cell.length_a   1.000
_cell.length_b   1.000
_cell.length_c   1.000
_cell.angle_alpha   90.00
_cell.angle_beta   90.00
_cell.angle_gamma   90.00
#
_symmetry.space_group_name_H-M   'P 1'
#
loop_
_entity.id
_entity.type
_entity.pdbx_description
1 polymer ?
#
loop_
_entity_poly.entity_id
_entity_poly.type
_entity_poly.pdbx_seq_one_letter_code
_entity_poly.pdbx_strand_id
1 'polypeptide(L)'
;MSTGYMWHEPFGWADSGSGGLFPADPAAGLQPIGHHLAHADTKRRLHQLVAVSGLIDHLERVEARHATEVTPSSGPWPGSRCWTTHCMTGHDLAPHQKALVDEVAALVLPA
;
A
#
# COMPACT_ATOMS: atom_id res chain seq x y z
N MET A 1 16.51 9.62 -20.07
CA MET A 1 15.84 8.54 -19.31
C MET A 1 14.35 8.77 -19.45
N SER A 2 13.57 7.70 -19.68
CA SER A 2 12.10 7.76 -19.69
C SER A 2 11.58 7.27 -18.34
N THR A 3 10.60 7.96 -17.77
CA THR A 3 9.96 7.57 -16.50
C THR A 3 8.64 6.89 -16.80
N GLY A 4 8.54 5.59 -16.50
CA GLY A 4 7.32 4.82 -16.66
C GLY A 4 6.27 5.14 -15.60
N TYR A 5 5.00 5.13 -16.01
CA TYR A 5 3.84 5.34 -15.14
C TYR A 5 2.78 4.26 -15.40
N MET A 6 2.46 3.50 -14.36
CA MET A 6 1.49 2.41 -14.40
C MET A 6 0.32 2.71 -13.47
N TRP A 7 -0.89 2.75 -14.04
CA TRP A 7 -2.15 2.79 -13.32
C TRP A 7 -3.17 1.96 -14.11
N HIS A 8 -3.99 1.20 -13.40
CA HIS A 8 -5.09 0.42 -13.97
C HIS A 8 -6.32 0.63 -13.08
N GLU A 9 -7.49 0.83 -13.68
CA GLU A 9 -8.72 1.26 -13.01
C GLU A 9 -9.11 0.38 -11.81
N PRO A 10 -9.03 -0.97 -11.90
CA PRO A 10 -9.17 -1.88 -10.76
C PRO A 10 -8.35 -1.55 -9.50
N PHE A 11 -7.21 -0.86 -9.61
CA PHE A 11 -6.45 -0.43 -8.42
C PHE A 11 -7.23 0.57 -7.56
N GLY A 12 -8.18 1.30 -8.16
CA GLY A 12 -9.10 2.20 -7.49
C GLY A 12 -10.35 1.52 -6.92
N TRP A 13 -10.52 0.21 -7.13
CA TRP A 13 -11.74 -0.53 -6.75
C TRP A 13 -11.51 -1.52 -5.61
N ALA A 14 -10.31 -1.54 -5.02
CA ALA A 14 -9.99 -2.43 -3.91
C ALA A 14 -10.92 -2.15 -2.72
N ASP A 15 -11.68 -3.16 -2.30
CA ASP A 15 -12.55 -3.11 -1.13
C ASP A 15 -11.71 -3.27 0.15
N SER A 16 -11.71 -2.23 0.98
CA SER A 16 -11.02 -2.18 2.26
C SER A 16 -11.96 -2.42 3.46
N GLY A 17 -13.23 -2.72 3.22
CA GLY A 17 -14.26 -2.86 4.24
C GLY A 17 -14.66 -1.54 4.89
N SER A 18 -15.41 -1.65 5.99
CA SER A 18 -16.00 -0.53 6.75
C SER A 18 -15.27 -0.18 8.04
N GLY A 19 -14.12 -0.82 8.28
CA GLY A 19 -13.29 -0.58 9.45
C GLY A 19 -12.43 0.68 9.34
N GLY A 20 -11.88 1.14 10.48
CA GLY A 20 -10.91 2.23 10.48
C GLY A 20 -9.51 1.75 10.11
N LEU A 21 -8.92 0.96 10.99
CA LEU A 21 -7.68 0.21 10.77
C LEU A 21 -7.91 -1.31 10.89
N PHE A 22 -8.81 -1.70 11.78
CA PHE A 22 -9.32 -3.06 11.93
C PHE A 22 -10.79 -3.09 11.47
N PRO A 23 -11.34 -4.28 11.18
CA PRO A 23 -12.77 -4.43 10.89
C PRO A 23 -13.63 -3.77 11.96
N ALA A 24 -14.78 -3.23 11.55
CA ALA A 24 -15.75 -2.70 12.48
C ALA A 24 -16.27 -3.81 13.40
N ASP A 25 -16.36 -3.53 14.69
CA ASP A 25 -16.80 -4.47 15.71
C ASP A 25 -17.54 -3.73 16.84
N PRO A 26 -18.89 -3.83 16.88
CA PRO A 26 -19.69 -3.22 17.94
C PRO A 26 -19.34 -3.72 19.35
N ALA A 27 -18.91 -4.98 19.51
CA ALA A 27 -18.56 -5.55 20.81
C ALA A 27 -17.25 -4.96 21.35
N ALA A 28 -16.32 -4.64 20.45
CA ALA A 28 -15.07 -3.94 20.78
C ALA A 28 -15.20 -2.40 20.77
N GLY A 29 -16.40 -1.85 20.53
CA GLY A 29 -16.63 -0.41 20.42
C GLY A 29 -16.03 0.23 19.16
N LEU A 30 -15.65 -0.57 18.16
CA LEU A 30 -15.08 -0.11 16.89
C LEU A 30 -16.20 0.26 15.92
N GLN A 31 -16.50 1.55 15.84
CA GLN A 31 -17.55 2.07 14.97
C GLN A 31 -17.18 1.94 13.48
N PRO A 32 -18.12 1.58 12.60
CA PRO A 32 -17.92 1.64 11.16
C PRO A 32 -17.60 3.06 10.71
N ILE A 33 -16.67 3.20 9.77
CA ILE A 33 -16.36 4.47 9.11
C ILE A 33 -16.40 4.31 7.60
N GLY A 34 -16.67 5.41 6.89
CA GLY A 34 -16.84 5.36 5.43
C GLY A 34 -15.55 5.04 4.66
N HIS A 35 -14.38 5.33 5.22
CA HIS A 35 -13.09 5.15 4.56
C HIS A 35 -12.08 4.52 5.51
N HIS A 36 -11.72 3.27 5.24
CA HIS A 36 -10.58 2.62 5.88
C HIS A 36 -9.29 3.43 5.68
N LEU A 37 -8.31 3.31 6.58
CA LEU A 37 -7.01 3.98 6.47
C LEU A 37 -6.32 3.70 5.11
N ALA A 38 -6.48 2.47 4.62
CA ALA A 38 -5.95 2.00 3.34
C ALA A 38 -6.94 2.08 2.16
N HIS A 39 -8.00 2.89 2.27
CA HIS A 39 -9.02 3.04 1.23
C HIS A 39 -8.40 3.43 -0.13
N ALA A 40 -8.96 2.89 -1.22
CA ALA A 40 -8.40 3.06 -2.57
C ALA A 40 -8.35 4.53 -3.05
N ASP A 41 -9.17 5.38 -2.47
CA ASP A 41 -9.29 6.81 -2.84
C ASP A 41 -8.01 7.60 -2.71
N THR A 42 -7.17 7.30 -1.73
CA THR A 42 -5.88 8.01 -1.58
C THR A 42 -5.03 7.82 -2.84
N LYS A 43 -4.97 6.59 -3.36
CA LYS A 43 -4.23 6.26 -4.58
C LYS A 43 -4.93 6.79 -5.83
N ARG A 44 -6.26 6.70 -5.87
CA ARG A 44 -7.09 7.21 -6.99
C ARG A 44 -6.95 8.73 -7.15
N ARG A 45 -6.98 9.49 -6.06
CA ARG A 45 -6.82 10.96 -6.08
C ARG A 45 -5.41 11.36 -6.49
N LEU A 46 -4.39 10.59 -6.11
CA LEU A 46 -3.04 10.78 -6.61
C LEU A 46 -2.99 10.59 -8.14
N HIS A 47 -3.58 9.51 -8.68
CA HIS A 47 -3.67 9.30 -10.12
C HIS A 47 -4.38 10.45 -10.84
N GLN A 48 -5.51 10.90 -10.30
CA GLN A 48 -6.24 12.05 -10.84
C GLN A 48 -5.40 13.32 -10.83
N LEU A 49 -4.65 13.58 -9.76
CA LEU A 49 -3.74 14.72 -9.67
C LEU A 49 -2.64 14.66 -10.74
N VAL A 50 -2.03 13.49 -10.95
CA VAL A 50 -1.04 13.30 -12.03
C VAL A 50 -1.65 13.61 -13.40
N ALA A 51 -2.90 13.21 -13.64
CA ALA A 51 -3.61 13.51 -14.89
C ALA A 51 -3.91 15.01 -15.05
N VAL A 52 -4.55 15.65 -14.05
CA VAL A 52 -4.99 17.05 -14.17
C VAL A 52 -3.85 18.07 -14.09
N SER A 53 -2.71 17.69 -13.50
CA SER A 53 -1.51 18.54 -13.47
C SER A 53 -0.76 18.60 -14.81
N GLY A 54 -1.12 17.78 -15.80
CA GLY A 54 -0.37 17.62 -17.04
C GLY A 54 0.93 16.83 -16.89
N LEU A 55 1.28 16.39 -15.66
CA LEU A 55 2.46 15.55 -15.43
C LEU A 55 2.40 14.26 -16.26
N ILE A 56 1.19 13.78 -16.51
CA ILE A 56 0.94 12.57 -17.28
C ILE A 56 1.46 12.60 -18.72
N ASP A 57 1.61 13.78 -19.31
CA ASP A 57 2.11 13.95 -20.69
C ASP A 57 3.64 13.81 -20.78
N HIS A 58 4.32 13.83 -19.62
CA HIS A 58 5.76 13.65 -19.50
C HIS A 58 6.16 12.24 -19.08
N LEU A 59 5.19 11.34 -18.92
CA LEU A 59 5.38 9.99 -18.42
C LEU A 59 5.07 8.96 -19.50
N GLU A 60 5.88 7.90 -19.57
CA GLU A 60 5.63 6.77 -20.45
C GLU A 60 4.58 5.85 -19.83
N ARG A 61 3.44 5.67 -20.49
CA ARG A 61 2.38 4.79 -20.00
C ARG A 61 2.82 3.33 -20.07
N VAL A 62 2.79 2.65 -18.94
CA VAL A 62 3.08 1.21 -18.82
C VAL A 62 1.79 0.48 -18.51
N GLU A 63 1.47 -0.53 -19.32
CA GLU A 63 0.29 -1.38 -19.13
C GLU A 63 0.51 -2.37 -17.98
N ALA A 64 -0.49 -2.51 -17.11
CA ALA A 64 -0.46 -3.50 -16.05
C ALA A 64 -0.74 -4.90 -16.62
N ARG A 65 0.07 -5.89 -16.22
CA ARG A 65 -0.17 -7.30 -16.52
C ARG A 65 -0.40 -8.07 -15.24
N HIS A 66 -1.26 -9.09 -15.28
CA HIS A 66 -1.41 -10.01 -14.16
C HIS A 66 -0.08 -10.72 -13.87
N ALA A 67 0.25 -10.86 -12.58
CA ALA A 67 1.38 -11.67 -12.17
C ALA A 67 1.06 -13.15 -12.43
N THR A 68 1.97 -13.84 -13.11
CA THR A 68 1.89 -15.29 -13.31
C THR A 68 2.61 -16.01 -12.17
N GLU A 69 2.28 -17.27 -11.91
CA GLU A 69 2.95 -18.09 -10.87
C GLU A 69 4.47 -18.21 -11.09
N VAL A 70 4.91 -18.18 -12.35
CA VAL A 70 6.33 -18.16 -12.74
C VAL A 70 7.02 -16.83 -12.41
N THR A 71 6.26 -15.75 -12.20
CA THR A 71 6.83 -14.47 -11.79
C THR A 71 7.45 -14.68 -10.40
N PRO A 72 8.79 -14.66 -10.26
CA PRO A 72 9.42 -15.02 -9.01
C PRO A 72 8.96 -14.05 -7.92
N SER A 73 8.30 -14.54 -6.87
CA SER A 73 7.97 -13.74 -5.68
C SER A 73 9.22 -13.20 -4.97
N SER A 74 10.38 -13.76 -5.29
CA SER A 74 11.68 -13.47 -4.67
C SER A 74 12.83 -13.29 -5.67
N GLY A 75 12.56 -13.11 -6.96
CA GLY A 75 13.60 -12.95 -7.99
C GLY A 75 13.93 -11.48 -8.26
N PRO A 76 15.17 -11.15 -8.65
CA PRO A 76 15.56 -9.77 -8.89
C PRO A 76 14.82 -9.25 -10.12
N TRP A 77 14.01 -8.20 -9.91
CA TRP A 77 13.56 -7.33 -10.99
C TRP A 77 14.79 -6.83 -11.77
N PRO A 78 14.80 -6.88 -13.11
CA PRO A 78 15.95 -6.41 -13.88
C PRO A 78 16.20 -4.92 -13.56
N GLY A 79 17.24 -4.65 -12.78
CA GLY A 79 17.65 -3.31 -12.34
C GLY A 79 17.37 -2.93 -10.87
N SER A 80 16.76 -3.80 -10.06
CA SER A 80 16.42 -3.46 -8.66
C SER A 80 17.28 -4.23 -7.66
N ARG A 81 17.97 -3.52 -6.75
CA ARG A 81 18.56 -4.13 -5.54
C ARG A 81 17.45 -4.79 -4.72
N CYS A 82 17.75 -5.98 -4.20
CA CYS A 82 16.94 -6.92 -3.42
C CYS A 82 15.77 -6.30 -2.61
N TRP A 83 14.55 -6.83 -2.78
CA TRP A 83 13.35 -6.55 -1.97
C TRP A 83 12.70 -7.85 -1.44
N THR A 84 13.50 -8.90 -1.16
CA THR A 84 12.93 -10.10 -0.52
C THR A 84 12.45 -9.78 0.89
N THR A 85 11.52 -10.60 1.42
CA THR A 85 10.97 -10.49 2.78
C THR A 85 12.04 -10.45 3.86
N HIS A 86 13.27 -10.87 3.57
CA HIS A 86 14.43 -10.71 4.46
C HIS A 86 14.83 -9.24 4.70
N CYS A 87 14.47 -8.32 3.80
CA CYS A 87 14.61 -6.86 3.97
C CYS A 87 13.37 -6.17 4.54
N MET A 88 12.19 -6.81 4.53
CA MET A 88 10.94 -6.25 5.08
C MET A 88 10.45 -6.92 6.37
N THR A 89 11.08 -8.02 6.82
CA THR A 89 11.01 -8.42 8.23
C THR A 89 11.68 -7.31 9.03
N GLY A 90 10.96 -6.70 9.97
CA GLY A 90 11.35 -5.53 10.77
C GLY A 90 12.58 -5.69 11.65
N HIS A 91 13.70 -6.05 11.06
CA HIS A 91 15.04 -6.02 11.63
C HIS A 91 15.75 -4.68 11.37
N ASP A 92 15.22 -3.85 10.47
CA ASP A 92 15.77 -2.53 10.10
C ASP A 92 15.00 -1.33 10.66
N LEU A 93 14.08 -1.54 11.62
CA LEU A 93 13.55 -0.40 12.39
C LEU A 93 14.67 0.12 13.28
N ALA A 94 15.00 1.40 13.16
CA ALA A 94 15.84 2.05 14.16
C ALA A 94 15.17 1.87 15.53
N PRO A 95 15.92 1.72 16.64
CA PRO A 95 15.37 1.32 17.94
C PRO A 95 14.16 2.15 18.40
N HIS A 96 14.15 3.44 18.07
CA HIS A 96 13.05 4.36 18.38
C HIS A 96 11.76 4.08 17.60
N GLN A 97 11.85 3.58 16.36
CA GLN A 97 10.68 3.27 15.52
C GLN A 97 10.03 1.96 15.95
N LYS A 98 10.85 0.96 16.35
CA LYS A 98 10.36 -0.29 16.90
C LYS A 98 9.63 -0.06 18.23
N ALA A 99 10.21 0.75 19.11
CA ALA A 99 9.59 1.10 20.39
C ALA A 99 8.20 1.74 20.21
N LEU A 100 8.07 2.65 19.22
CA LEU A 100 6.80 3.29 18.92
C LEU A 100 5.74 2.29 18.42
N VAL A 101 6.12 1.36 17.55
CA VAL A 101 5.20 0.33 17.03
C VAL A 101 4.77 -0.63 18.13
N ASP A 102 5.70 -1.05 19.00
CA ASP A 102 5.41 -1.95 20.12
C ASP A 102 4.50 -1.27 21.16
N GLU A 103 4.72 0.02 21.45
CA GLU A 103 3.87 0.81 22.37
C GLU A 103 2.45 0.99 21.82
N VAL A 104 2.33 1.32 20.52
CA VAL A 104 1.04 1.43 19.85
C VAL A 104 0.32 0.07 19.81
N ALA A 105 1.04 -1.03 19.58
CA ALA A 105 0.46 -2.37 19.60
C ALA A 105 -0.07 -2.75 21.00
N ALA A 106 0.67 -2.40 22.06
CA ALA A 106 0.26 -2.65 23.45
C ALA A 106 -0.96 -1.81 23.88
N LEU A 107 -1.19 -0.66 23.25
CA LEU A 107 -2.35 0.20 23.48
C LEU A 107 -3.60 -0.26 22.72
N VAL A 108 -3.44 -1.06 21.66
CA VAL A 108 -4.50 -1.35 20.68
C VAL A 108 -5.01 -2.79 20.76
N LEU A 109 -4.24 -3.73 21.30
CA LEU A 109 -4.66 -5.13 21.46
C LEU A 109 -5.07 -5.41 22.92
N PRO A 110 -6.31 -5.86 23.21
CA PRO A 110 -6.66 -6.32 24.54
C PRO A 110 -5.89 -7.60 24.87
N ALA A 111 -5.49 -7.73 26.14
CA ALA A 111 -4.90 -8.95 26.71
C ALA A 111 -5.88 -10.13 26.67
#